data_AF-A0A090X0N2-F1
#
_entry.id   AF-A0A090X0N2-F1
#
_cell.length_a   1.000
_cell.length_b   1.000
_cell.length_c   1.000
_cell.angle_alpha   90.00
_cell.angle_beta   90.00
_cell.angle_gamma   90.00
#
_symmetry.space_group_name_H-M   'P 1'
#
loop_
_entity.id
_entity.type
_entity.pdbx_description
1 polymer ?
#
loop_
_entity_poly.entity_id
_entity_poly.type
_entity_poly.pdbx_seq_one_letter_code
_entity_poly.pdbx_strand_id
1 'polypeptide(L)'
;MRKCPKLIIGRVQGKTVGGGVGLAAATDYCLATKHASIRLSELSIGIGPFVIEPAVSRKIGKIAMSQMSIDAETFFSWEFAKDKGYMPMYSIP
;
A
#
# COMPACT_ATOMS: atom_id res chain seq x y z
N MET A 1 6.95 -11.66 -6.65
CA MET A 1 7.09 -11.74 -5.18
C MET A 1 6.53 -13.05 -4.61
N ARG A 2 5.26 -13.38 -4.85
CA ARG A 2 4.57 -14.54 -4.23
C ARG A 2 5.19 -15.94 -4.36
N LYS A 3 5.97 -16.21 -5.42
CA LYS A 3 6.71 -17.47 -5.62
C LYS A 3 8.23 -17.31 -5.51
N CYS A 4 8.69 -16.12 -5.10
CA CYS A 4 10.12 -15.86 -4.93
C CYS A 4 10.61 -16.61 -3.69
N PRO A 5 11.67 -17.43 -3.79
CA PRO A 5 12.21 -18.15 -2.63
C PRO A 5 13.11 -17.26 -1.76
N LYS A 6 13.32 -15.99 -2.14
CA LYS A 6 14.14 -15.02 -1.42
C LYS A 6 13.27 -13.97 -0.76
N LEU A 7 13.71 -13.48 0.40
CA LEU A 7 13.11 -12.37 1.13
C LEU A 7 13.12 -11.08 0.28
N ILE A 8 11.98 -10.40 0.24
CA ILE A 8 11.79 -9.17 -0.53
C ILE A 8 11.46 -8.02 0.42
N ILE A 9 12.36 -7.03 0.42
CA ILE A 9 12.21 -5.81 1.20
C ILE A 9 11.90 -4.66 0.25
N GLY A 10 10.76 -4.01 0.47
CA GLY A 10 10.38 -2.77 -0.20
C GLY A 10 10.69 -1.55 0.65
N ARG A 11 11.04 -0.43 0.00
CA ARG A 11 11.15 0.88 0.63
C ARG A 11 10.33 1.88 -0.16
N VAL A 12 9.38 2.53 0.50
CA VAL A 12 8.55 3.59 -0.07
C VAL A 12 9.07 4.94 0.38
N GLN A 13 9.35 5.81 -0.60
CA GLN A 13 9.76 7.19 -0.39
C GLN A 13 8.75 8.12 -1.07
N GLY A 14 8.13 8.99 -0.28
CA GLY A 14 7.15 9.96 -0.79
C GLY A 14 5.82 9.34 -1.24
N LYS A 15 5.21 9.95 -2.27
CA LYS A 15 3.85 9.61 -2.72
C LYS A 15 3.84 8.33 -3.56
N THR A 16 3.03 7.35 -3.17
CA THR A 16 2.85 6.08 -3.87
C THR A 16 1.38 5.89 -4.25
N VAL A 17 1.11 5.58 -5.52
CA VAL A 17 -0.26 5.55 -6.06
C VAL A 17 -0.52 4.26 -6.83
N GLY A 18 -1.74 3.73 -6.70
CA GLY A 18 -2.28 2.62 -7.49
C GLY A 18 -1.36 1.40 -7.54
N GLY A 19 -0.80 1.08 -8.71
CA GLY A 19 0.13 -0.04 -8.89
C GLY A 19 1.31 -0.06 -7.91
N GLY A 20 1.82 1.09 -7.50
CA GLY A 20 2.88 1.18 -6.49
C GLY A 20 2.43 0.70 -5.11
N VAL A 21 1.15 0.91 -4.76
CA VAL A 21 0.52 0.38 -3.55
C VAL A 21 0.39 -1.15 -3.67
N GLY A 22 0.03 -1.66 -4.84
CA GLY A 22 0.08 -3.10 -5.10
C GLY A 22 1.47 -3.71 -4.89
N LEU A 23 2.51 -3.03 -5.38
CA LEU A 23 3.88 -3.49 -5.28
C LEU A 23 4.40 -3.48 -3.83
N ALA A 24 4.18 -2.39 -3.10
CA ALA A 24 4.52 -2.28 -1.67
C ALA A 24 3.76 -3.29 -0.80
N ALA A 25 2.53 -3.63 -1.17
CA ALA A 25 1.77 -4.68 -0.50
C ALA A 25 2.32 -6.08 -0.77
N ALA A 26 2.91 -6.30 -1.95
CA ALA A 26 3.40 -7.62 -2.36
C ALA A 26 4.75 -8.01 -1.73
N THR A 27 5.48 -7.08 -1.10
CA THR A 27 6.77 -7.35 -0.44
C THR A 27 6.57 -8.02 0.92
N ASP A 28 7.47 -8.91 1.30
CA ASP A 28 7.48 -9.57 2.61
C ASP A 28 7.63 -8.55 3.75
N TYR A 29 8.49 -7.56 3.55
CA TYR A 29 8.67 -6.44 4.48
C TYR A 29 8.68 -5.10 3.74
N CYS A 30 7.88 -4.13 4.19
CA CYS A 30 7.78 -2.83 3.55
C CYS A 30 8.09 -1.72 4.54
N LEU A 31 9.14 -0.96 4.24
CA LEU A 31 9.57 0.23 4.97
C LEU A 31 9.03 1.48 4.28
N ALA A 32 8.80 2.53 5.05
CA ALA A 32 8.41 3.82 4.51
C ALA A 32 9.09 4.97 5.25
N THR A 33 9.26 6.09 4.57
CA THR A 33 9.70 7.35 5.20
C THR A 33 8.52 8.04 5.89
N LYS A 34 8.79 8.92 6.87
CA LYS A 34 7.77 9.81 7.47
C LYS A 34 7.06 10.74 6.47
N HIS A 35 7.63 10.93 5.28
CA HIS A 35 7.02 11.72 4.21
C HIS A 35 6.24 10.86 3.20
N ALA A 36 6.09 9.56 3.48
CA ALA A 36 5.37 8.66 2.60
C ALA A 36 3.85 8.86 2.75
N SER A 37 3.16 8.69 1.63
CA SER A 37 1.70 8.65 1.59
C SER A 37 1.23 7.73 0.47
N ILE A 38 0.13 7.03 0.69
CA ILE A 38 -0.42 6.06 -0.26
C ILE A 38 -1.82 6.46 -0.73
N ARG A 39 -2.17 6.11 -1.97
CA ARG A 39 -3.50 6.36 -2.54
C ARG A 39 -3.87 5.29 -3.55
N LEU A 40 -5.10 4.80 -3.49
CA LEU A 40 -5.68 3.96 -4.55
C LEU A 40 -6.47 4.87 -5.49
N SER A 41 -5.97 5.06 -6.71
CA SER A 41 -6.54 6.00 -7.67
C SER A 41 -7.39 5.31 -8.73
N GLU A 42 -7.64 4.02 -8.59
CA GLU A 42 -8.31 3.24 -9.63
C GLU A 42 -9.75 3.72 -9.83
N LEU A 43 -10.48 3.95 -8.74
CA LEU A 43 -11.87 4.39 -8.83
C LEU A 43 -12.01 5.83 -9.35
N SER A 44 -11.00 6.69 -9.19
CA SER A 44 -11.04 8.05 -9.76
C SER A 44 -11.00 8.07 -11.28
N ILE A 45 -10.54 6.98 -11.92
CA ILE A 45 -10.53 6.81 -13.39
C ILE A 45 -11.57 5.77 -13.85
N GLY A 46 -12.51 5.40 -12.99
CA GLY A 46 -13.64 4.52 -13.34
C GLY A 46 -13.30 3.03 -13.41
N ILE A 47 -12.19 2.59 -12.80
CA ILE A 47 -11.82 1.16 -12.73
C ILE A 47 -11.67 0.70 -11.29
N GLY A 48 -11.82 -0.60 -11.04
CA GLY A 48 -11.53 -1.18 -9.74
C GLY A 48 -10.04 -1.52 -9.59
N PRO A 49 -9.53 -1.67 -8.35
CA PRO A 49 -8.17 -2.12 -8.06
C PRO A 49 -7.97 -3.62 -8.32
N PHE A 50 -8.51 -4.16 -9.42
CA PHE A 50 -8.70 -5.58 -9.67
C PHE A 50 -7.40 -6.41 -9.63
N VAL A 51 -6.29 -5.84 -10.09
CA VAL A 51 -4.99 -6.54 -10.16
C VAL A 51 -4.26 -6.49 -8.82
N ILE A 52 -4.40 -5.39 -8.08
CA ILE A 52 -3.63 -5.13 -6.86
C ILE A 52 -4.39 -5.51 -5.58
N GLU A 53 -5.73 -5.56 -5.62
CA GLU A 53 -6.60 -5.85 -4.48
C GLU A 53 -6.16 -7.09 -3.72
N PRO A 54 -5.86 -8.25 -4.35
CA PRO A 54 -5.51 -9.42 -3.57
C PRO A 54 -4.23 -9.22 -2.76
N ALA A 55 -3.26 -8.46 -3.27
CA ALA A 55 -2.03 -8.15 -2.55
C ALA A 55 -2.28 -7.16 -1.41
N VAL A 56 -3.05 -6.11 -1.68
CA VAL A 56 -3.36 -5.05 -0.70
C VAL A 56 -4.24 -5.58 0.43
N SER A 57 -5.35 -6.26 0.11
CA SER A 57 -6.28 -6.84 1.10
C SER A 57 -5.62 -7.89 1.99
N ARG A 58 -4.66 -8.68 1.49
CA ARG A 58 -3.89 -9.61 2.33
C ARG A 58 -3.05 -8.89 3.39
N LYS A 59 -2.65 -7.65 3.13
CA LYS A 59 -1.78 -6.88 4.02
C LYS A 59 -2.55 -5.98 4.99
N ILE A 60 -3.62 -5.32 4.55
CA ILE A 60 -4.38 -4.35 5.36
C ILE A 60 -5.79 -4.80 5.76
N GLY A 61 -6.21 -5.96 5.26
CA GLY A 61 -7.58 -6.43 5.40
C GLY A 61 -8.57 -5.72 4.47
N LYS A 62 -9.76 -6.29 4.38
CA LYS A 62 -10.81 -5.83 3.46
C LYS A 62 -11.38 -4.46 3.82
N ILE A 63 -11.49 -4.14 5.12
CA ILE A 63 -12.07 -2.86 5.56
C ILE A 63 -11.21 -1.68 5.12
N ALA A 64 -9.91 -1.73 5.38
CA ALA A 64 -9.00 -0.66 4.98
C ALA A 64 -8.87 -0.59 3.44
N MET A 65 -8.88 -1.73 2.75
CA MET A 65 -8.91 -1.76 1.29
C MET A 65 -10.16 -1.06 0.72
N SER A 66 -11.35 -1.38 1.22
CA SER A 66 -12.59 -0.74 0.77
C SER A 66 -12.60 0.75 1.09
N GLN A 67 -12.15 1.15 2.29
CA GLN A 67 -12.04 2.57 2.68
C GLN A 67 -11.15 3.34 1.70
N MET A 68 -9.94 2.84 1.44
CA MET A 68 -8.99 3.49 0.53
C MET A 68 -9.45 3.49 -0.92
N SER A 69 -10.20 2.47 -1.34
CA SER A 69 -10.71 2.39 -2.72
C SER A 69 -11.83 3.40 -2.94
N ILE A 70 -12.78 3.48 -2.01
CA ILE A 70 -13.91 4.43 -2.09
C ILE A 70 -13.41 5.87 -2.07
N ASP A 71 -12.41 6.16 -1.23
CA ASP A 71 -11.79 7.48 -1.11
C ASP A 71 -10.56 7.62 -2.04
N ALA A 72 -10.83 7.62 -3.35
CA ALA A 72 -9.79 7.49 -4.38
C ALA A 72 -8.90 8.73 -4.60
N GLU A 73 -9.28 9.87 -4.02
CA GLU A 73 -8.56 11.15 -4.17
C GLU A 73 -7.64 11.45 -2.97
N THR A 74 -7.87 10.77 -1.83
CA THR A 74 -7.13 11.04 -0.60
C THR A 74 -5.78 10.35 -0.56
N PHE A 75 -4.76 11.11 -0.18
CA PHE A 75 -3.46 10.56 0.20
C PHE A 75 -3.48 10.20 1.68
N PHE A 76 -3.46 8.90 1.97
CA PHE A 76 -3.36 8.38 3.32
C PHE A 76 -1.93 8.47 3.82
N SER A 77 -1.74 8.98 5.04
CA SER A 77 -0.43 9.17 5.63
C SER A 77 0.24 7.84 5.96
N TRP A 78 1.53 7.90 6.27
CA TRP A 78 2.28 6.73 6.70
C TRP A 78 1.77 6.19 8.05
N GLU A 79 1.25 7.03 8.95
CA GLU A 79 0.65 6.60 10.22
C GLU A 79 -0.57 5.74 9.98
N PHE A 80 -1.47 6.19 9.09
CA PHE A 80 -2.63 5.41 8.67
C PHE A 80 -2.19 4.04 8.12
N ALA A 81 -1.19 4.04 7.24
CA ALA A 81 -0.66 2.80 6.66
C ALA A 81 -0.08 1.86 7.74
N LYS A 82 0.64 2.40 8.73
CA LYS A 82 1.20 1.63 9.85
C LYS A 82 0.09 1.01 10.70
N ASP A 83 -0.92 1.79 11.08
CA ASP A 83 -2.01 1.34 11.96
C ASP A 83 -2.87 0.25 11.33
N LYS A 84 -2.99 0.26 9.99
CA LYS A 84 -3.70 -0.78 9.23
C LYS A 84 -2.84 -2.01 8.91
N GLY A 85 -1.60 -2.09 9.39
CA GLY A 85 -0.69 -3.22 9.14
C GLY A 85 -0.04 -3.21 7.76
N TYR A 86 -0.16 -2.12 7.00
CA TYR A 86 0.40 -2.01 5.64
C TYR A 86 1.92 -1.93 5.62
N MET A 87 2.50 -1.25 6.62
CA MET A 87 3.93 -0.96 6.71
C MET A 87 4.38 -1.13 8.16
N PRO A 88 5.12 -2.19 8.51
CA PRO A 88 5.89 -2.19 9.75
C PRO A 88 7.01 -1.16 9.60
N MET A 89 6.73 0.09 10.00
CA MET A 89 7.65 1.19 9.76
C MET A 89 8.69 1.32 10.89
N TYR A 90 9.95 1.10 10.52
CA TYR A 90 11.07 1.86 11.07
C TYR A 90 11.17 3.17 10.29
N SER A 91 10.90 4.30 10.95
CA SER A 91 11.21 5.62 10.41
C SER A 91 12.73 5.74 10.29
N ILE A 92 13.25 5.37 9.13
CA ILE A 92 14.61 5.75 8.74
C ILE A 92 14.58 7.25 8.38
N PRO A 93 15.52 8.06 8.91
CA PRO A 93 15.60 9.50 8.65
C PRO A 93 15.50 9.86 7.16
#